data_AF-A0A495KHU9-F1
#
_entry.id   AF-A0A495KHU9-F1
#
_cell.length_a   1.000
_cell.length_b   1.000
_cell.length_c   1.000
_cell.angle_alpha   90.00
_cell.angle_beta   90.00
_cell.angle_gamma   90.00
#
_symmetry.space_group_name_H-M   'P 1'
#
loop_
_entity.id
_entity.type
_entity.pdbx_description
1 polymer ?
#
loop_
_entity_poly.entity_id
_entity_poly.type
_entity_poly.pdbx_seq_one_letter_code
_entity_poly.pdbx_strand_id
1 'polypeptide(L)'
;MINKIIGFLSVVLLLSFTACKDDALPKPASQLRLDYPLAQYAPFSNHCPVAFDINEDAIIKEDRNCGFSIHYPKMKATIYLTYKPVNGDINKLLRDAQKLTYEHVIKADDILEQPYINPDKKVYGMFYQVRGNAATNAQFYATDSIKHFVTGSVYFYAKPNFDSIMPAADYIKNDMQQLMETIQWTRDR
;
A
#
# COMPACT_ATOMS: atom_id res chain seq x y z
N MET A 1 -4.01 -67.23 45.30
CA MET A 1 -3.89 -66.59 43.96
C MET A 1 -4.84 -65.41 43.78
N ILE A 2 -6.05 -65.44 44.33
CA ILE A 2 -7.07 -64.37 44.19
C ILE A 2 -6.61 -62.99 44.73
N ASN A 3 -5.94 -62.92 45.89
CA ASN A 3 -5.48 -61.64 46.45
C ASN A 3 -4.39 -60.96 45.60
N LYS A 4 -3.59 -61.72 44.82
CA LYS A 4 -2.60 -61.14 43.89
C LYS A 4 -3.27 -60.56 42.64
N ILE A 5 -4.38 -61.15 42.20
CA ILE A 5 -5.18 -60.67 41.06
C ILE A 5 -5.94 -59.39 41.43
N ILE A 6 -6.48 -59.30 42.65
CA ILE A 6 -7.16 -58.10 43.15
C ILE A 6 -6.18 -56.93 43.28
N GLY A 7 -4.95 -57.18 43.76
CA GLY A 7 -3.89 -56.17 43.80
C GLY A 7 -3.49 -55.65 42.42
N PHE A 8 -3.39 -56.55 41.43
CA PHE A 8 -3.06 -56.18 40.05
C PHE A 8 -4.20 -55.39 39.38
N LEU A 9 -5.46 -55.75 39.62
CA LEU A 9 -6.62 -55.02 39.09
C LEU A 9 -6.73 -53.60 39.65
N SER A 10 -6.38 -53.42 40.94
CA SER A 10 -6.36 -52.11 41.60
C SER A 10 -5.30 -51.17 41.03
N VAL A 11 -4.12 -51.70 40.68
CA VAL A 11 -3.04 -50.92 40.05
C VAL A 11 -3.41 -50.49 38.61
N VAL A 12 -4.07 -51.36 37.85
CA VAL A 12 -4.57 -51.04 36.49
C VAL A 12 -5.69 -49.99 36.54
N LEU A 13 -6.54 -50.02 37.57
CA LEU A 13 -7.61 -49.04 37.77
C LEU A 13 -7.07 -47.66 38.20
N LEU A 14 -5.95 -47.60 38.92
CA LEU A 14 -5.31 -46.32 39.28
C LEU A 14 -4.60 -45.65 38.07
N LEU A 15 -4.10 -46.43 37.11
CA LEU A 15 -3.40 -45.93 35.93
C LEU A 15 -4.33 -45.40 34.83
N SER A 16 -5.65 -45.60 34.94
CA SER A 16 -6.64 -45.15 33.95
C SER A 16 -7.17 -43.73 34.21
N PHE A 17 -6.78 -43.06 35.29
CA PHE A 17 -7.21 -41.70 35.63
C PHE A 17 -6.25 -40.58 35.18
N THR A 18 -5.19 -40.88 34.42
CA THR A 18 -4.24 -39.86 33.91
C THR A 18 -4.47 -39.51 32.44
N ALA A 19 -5.70 -39.57 31.95
CA ALA A 19 -6.03 -39.21 30.57
C ALA A 19 -6.45 -37.74 30.46
N CYS A 20 -5.75 -37.03 29.56
CA CYS A 20 -6.05 -35.73 28.97
C CYS A 20 -6.18 -34.52 29.92
N LYS A 21 -5.07 -33.77 30.05
CA LYS A 21 -5.16 -32.32 30.06
C LYS A 21 -5.39 -31.89 28.61
N ASP A 22 -6.60 -31.42 28.32
CA ASP A 22 -6.83 -30.63 27.11
C ASP A 22 -6.06 -29.32 27.30
N ASP A 23 -4.85 -29.25 26.75
CA ASP A 23 -4.15 -28.00 26.59
C ASP A 23 -5.04 -27.12 25.71
N ALA A 24 -5.79 -26.23 26.36
CA ALA A 24 -6.65 -25.26 25.69
C ALA A 24 -5.73 -24.39 24.84
N LEU A 25 -5.59 -24.74 23.56
CA LEU A 25 -4.90 -23.91 22.59
C LEU A 25 -5.56 -22.53 22.64
N PRO A 26 -4.83 -21.47 23.00
CA PRO A 26 -5.42 -20.15 23.09
C PRO A 26 -5.99 -19.81 21.72
N LYS A 27 -7.29 -19.49 21.70
CA LYS A 27 -8.00 -19.08 20.50
C LYS A 27 -7.21 -17.94 19.84
N PRO A 28 -6.93 -17.98 18.53
CA PRO A 28 -6.16 -16.93 17.89
C PRO A 28 -6.82 -15.58 18.17
N ALA A 29 -6.01 -14.59 18.55
CA ALA A 29 -6.51 -13.26 18.87
C ALA A 29 -7.27 -12.69 17.67
N SER A 30 -8.55 -12.33 17.86
CA SER A 30 -9.35 -11.71 16.81
C SER A 30 -8.77 -10.33 16.51
N GLN A 31 -8.18 -10.15 15.34
CA GLN A 31 -7.86 -8.83 14.83
C GLN A 31 -9.10 -8.23 14.18
N LEU A 32 -9.31 -6.93 14.37
CA LEU A 32 -10.37 -6.20 13.68
C LEU A 32 -10.09 -6.27 12.18
N ARG A 33 -11.00 -6.89 11.41
CA ARG A 33 -10.95 -6.82 9.95
C ARG A 33 -11.26 -5.39 9.54
N LEU A 34 -10.26 -4.70 9.00
CA LEU A 34 -10.46 -3.41 8.36
C LEU A 34 -11.13 -3.67 7.02
N ASP A 35 -12.35 -3.15 6.86
CA ASP A 35 -13.09 -3.17 5.60
C ASP A 35 -13.32 -1.73 5.16
N TYR A 36 -13.10 -1.47 3.88
CA TYR A 36 -13.18 -0.13 3.30
C TYR A 36 -14.29 -0.15 2.23
N PRO A 37 -15.07 0.93 2.11
CA PRO A 37 -16.11 1.01 1.09
C PRO A 37 -15.48 0.91 -0.30
N LEU A 38 -16.25 0.49 -1.30
CA LEU A 38 -15.80 0.54 -2.69
C LEU A 38 -15.47 1.99 -3.08
N ALA A 39 -14.29 2.19 -3.66
CA ALA A 39 -13.83 3.51 -4.10
C ALA A 39 -14.76 4.08 -5.19
N GLN A 40 -15.14 5.34 -5.02
CA GLN A 40 -15.82 6.14 -6.05
C GLN A 40 -14.89 7.27 -6.46
N TYR A 41 -14.91 7.62 -7.73
CA TYR A 41 -13.93 8.52 -8.33
C TYR A 41 -14.61 9.73 -8.96
N ALA A 42 -14.06 10.90 -8.67
CA ALA A 42 -14.48 12.15 -9.29
C ALA A 42 -13.28 12.81 -9.99
N PRO A 43 -13.49 13.47 -11.14
CA PRO A 43 -12.42 14.18 -11.83
C PRO A 43 -11.95 15.38 -11.01
N PHE A 44 -10.63 15.51 -10.84
CA PHE A 44 -9.97 16.64 -10.22
C PHE A 44 -9.12 17.39 -11.24
N SER A 45 -9.35 18.71 -11.31
CA SER A 45 -8.55 19.63 -12.11
C SER A 45 -8.51 20.98 -11.42
N ASN A 46 -7.34 21.60 -11.38
CA ASN A 46 -7.16 22.96 -10.89
C ASN A 46 -6.37 23.78 -11.94
N HIS A 47 -5.65 24.82 -11.49
CA HIS A 47 -4.78 25.63 -12.35
C HIS A 47 -3.47 24.94 -12.81
N CYS A 48 -3.14 23.77 -12.28
CA CYS A 48 -1.96 23.01 -12.67
C CYS A 48 -2.16 22.29 -14.01
N PRO A 49 -1.08 22.04 -14.76
CA PRO A 49 -1.13 21.41 -16.08
C PRO A 49 -1.34 19.88 -16.02
N VAL A 50 -2.11 19.41 -15.04
CA VAL A 50 -2.42 18.01 -14.81
C VAL A 50 -3.83 17.87 -14.22
N ALA A 51 -4.61 16.96 -14.79
CA ALA A 51 -5.89 16.50 -14.26
C ALA A 51 -5.84 15.00 -14.02
N PHE A 52 -6.60 14.50 -13.05
CA PHE A 52 -6.65 13.08 -12.67
C PHE A 52 -7.94 12.81 -11.88
N ASP A 53 -8.33 11.55 -11.77
CA ASP A 53 -9.46 11.18 -10.91
C ASP A 53 -8.98 10.96 -9.47
N ILE A 54 -9.79 11.40 -8.51
CA ILE A 54 -9.53 11.25 -7.09
C ILE A 54 -10.66 10.49 -6.41
N ASN A 55 -10.32 9.70 -5.41
CA ASN A 55 -11.27 9.04 -4.53
C ASN A 55 -12.14 10.06 -3.78
N GLU A 56 -13.45 9.92 -3.80
CA GLU A 56 -14.38 10.84 -3.12
C GLU A 56 -14.21 10.84 -1.59
N ASP A 57 -13.72 9.75 -1.00
CA ASP A 57 -13.41 9.67 0.44
C ASP A 57 -12.08 10.36 0.81
N ALA A 58 -11.31 10.82 -0.18
CA ALA A 58 -10.01 11.45 0.04
C ALA A 58 -10.12 12.97 0.21
N ILE A 59 -9.23 13.52 1.03
CA ILE A 59 -9.13 14.97 1.25
C ILE A 59 -7.87 15.46 0.55
N ILE A 60 -8.04 16.12 -0.60
CA ILE A 60 -6.94 16.75 -1.34
C ILE A 60 -6.65 18.15 -0.81
N LYS A 61 -5.37 18.42 -0.60
CA LYS A 61 -4.83 19.74 -0.31
C LYS A 61 -3.74 20.05 -1.31
N GLU A 62 -3.81 21.23 -1.91
CA GLU A 62 -2.71 21.75 -2.70
C GLU A 62 -1.62 22.33 -1.80
N ASP A 63 -0.37 21.93 -2.05
CA ASP A 63 0.82 22.40 -1.38
C ASP A 63 1.50 23.49 -2.22
N ARG A 64 2.81 23.38 -2.48
CA ARG A 64 3.56 24.35 -3.29
C ARG A 64 3.86 23.76 -4.66
N ASN A 65 3.89 24.61 -5.69
CA ASN A 65 4.35 24.28 -7.04
C ASN A 65 3.61 23.07 -7.66
N CYS A 66 2.27 23.04 -7.59
CA CYS A 66 1.48 21.91 -8.09
C CYS A 66 1.84 20.57 -7.43
N GLY A 67 2.24 20.63 -6.16
CA GLY A 67 2.27 19.49 -5.26
C GLY A 67 0.92 19.33 -4.56
N PHE A 68 0.52 18.09 -4.31
CA PHE A 68 -0.74 17.77 -3.64
C PHE A 68 -0.50 16.75 -2.53
N SER A 69 -1.13 16.97 -1.39
CA SER A 69 -1.28 16.01 -0.31
C SER A 69 -2.71 15.47 -0.33
N ILE A 70 -2.86 14.19 -0.64
CA ILE A 70 -4.16 13.51 -0.69
C ILE A 70 -4.27 12.61 0.54
N HIS A 71 -5.10 13.01 1.50
CA HIS A 71 -5.22 12.37 2.81
C HIS A 71 -6.36 11.35 2.85
N TYR A 72 -6.08 10.20 3.47
CA TYR A 72 -7.04 9.16 3.79
C TYR A 72 -7.06 8.95 5.31
N PRO A 73 -7.80 9.77 6.08
CA PRO A 73 -7.75 9.75 7.55
C PRO A 73 -8.10 8.37 8.13
N LYS A 74 -9.08 7.67 7.53
CA LYS A 74 -9.51 6.31 7.95
C LYS A 74 -8.40 5.25 7.78
N MET A 75 -7.47 5.47 6.87
CA MET A 75 -6.36 4.56 6.54
C MET A 75 -5.02 5.04 7.11
N LYS A 76 -4.98 6.23 7.72
CA LYS A 76 -3.76 6.91 8.19
C LYS A 76 -2.69 6.98 7.11
N ALA A 77 -3.12 7.23 5.87
CA ALA A 77 -2.25 7.31 4.70
C ALA A 77 -2.35 8.70 4.06
N THR A 78 -1.24 9.15 3.50
CA THR A 78 -1.21 10.32 2.62
C THR A 78 -0.49 9.96 1.33
N ILE A 79 -1.11 10.21 0.19
CA ILE A 79 -0.45 10.19 -1.12
C ILE A 79 0.09 11.59 -1.36
N TYR A 80 1.38 11.69 -1.63
CA TYR A 80 2.02 12.90 -2.10
C TYR A 80 2.17 12.82 -3.60
N LEU A 81 1.53 13.76 -4.30
CA LEU A 81 1.68 13.97 -5.73
C LEU A 81 2.54 15.20 -5.96
N THR A 82 3.49 15.15 -6.88
CA THR A 82 4.31 16.31 -7.24
C THR A 82 4.41 16.43 -8.75
N TYR A 83 3.98 17.57 -9.27
CA TYR A 83 4.21 17.94 -10.66
C TYR A 83 5.54 18.68 -10.82
N LYS A 84 6.25 18.40 -11.92
CA LYS A 84 7.43 19.12 -12.38
C LYS A 84 7.37 19.29 -13.90
N PRO A 85 7.71 20.48 -14.42
CA PRO A 85 7.92 20.64 -15.86
C PRO A 85 9.22 19.93 -16.29
N VAL A 86 9.21 19.37 -17.49
CA VAL A 86 10.38 18.78 -18.15
C VAL A 86 11.05 19.86 -18.99
N ASN A 87 12.31 20.16 -18.69
CA ASN A 87 13.08 21.22 -19.36
C ASN A 87 14.39 20.64 -19.94
N GLY A 88 14.27 19.62 -20.78
CA GLY A 88 15.42 18.90 -21.34
C GLY A 88 16.14 17.99 -20.33
N ASP A 89 15.59 17.82 -19.13
CA ASP A 89 16.18 17.09 -18.00
C ASP A 89 15.42 15.82 -17.63
N ILE A 90 14.60 15.27 -18.54
CA ILE A 90 13.78 14.07 -18.30
C ILE A 90 14.60 12.90 -17.73
N ASN A 91 15.80 12.67 -18.27
CA ASN A 91 16.68 11.60 -17.80
C ASN A 91 17.11 11.79 -16.34
N LYS A 92 17.23 13.04 -15.88
CA LYS A 92 17.51 13.35 -14.48
C LYS A 92 16.27 13.08 -13.62
N LEU A 93 15.09 13.55 -14.05
CA LEU A 93 13.84 13.33 -13.33
C LEU A 93 13.52 11.83 -13.15
N LEU A 94 13.74 11.02 -14.20
CA LEU A 94 13.59 9.56 -14.15
C LEU A 94 14.54 8.92 -13.13
N ARG A 95 15.82 9.32 -13.15
CA ARG A 95 16.82 8.83 -12.18
C ARG A 95 16.50 9.24 -10.75
N ASP A 96 16.05 10.48 -10.54
CA ASP A 96 15.69 10.98 -9.22
C ASP A 96 14.47 10.21 -8.67
N ALA A 97 13.45 9.95 -9.49
CA ALA A 97 12.28 9.15 -9.12
C ALA A 97 12.64 7.69 -8.79
N GLN A 98 13.50 7.07 -9.61
CA GLN A 98 14.03 5.73 -9.32
C GLN A 98 14.82 5.71 -8.03
N LYS A 99 15.77 6.64 -7.85
CA LYS A 99 16.61 6.70 -6.67
C LYS A 99 15.79 6.81 -5.38
N LEU A 100 14.77 7.67 -5.35
CA LEU A 100 13.86 7.78 -4.20
C LEU A 100 13.11 6.47 -3.92
N THR A 101 12.69 5.75 -4.97
CA THR A 101 12.07 4.44 -4.82
C THR A 101 13.03 3.47 -4.13
N TYR A 102 14.29 3.39 -4.57
CA TYR A 102 15.28 2.47 -4.02
C TYR A 102 15.84 2.87 -2.65
N GLU A 103 15.96 4.16 -2.33
CA GLU A 103 16.48 4.64 -1.04
C GLU A 103 15.53 4.35 0.14
N HIS A 104 14.21 4.26 -0.10
CA HIS A 104 13.22 3.95 0.93
C HIS A 104 12.97 2.44 1.14
N VAL A 105 13.70 1.58 0.43
CA VAL A 105 13.52 0.10 0.37
C VAL A 105 14.51 -0.64 1.29
N ILE A 106 15.26 0.07 2.14
CA ILE A 106 16.26 -0.55 3.05
C ILE A 106 15.66 -1.69 3.94
N LYS A 107 14.32 -1.77 4.07
CA LYS A 107 13.59 -2.83 4.77
C LYS A 107 12.54 -3.59 3.93
N ALA A 108 12.53 -3.40 2.61
CA ALA A 108 11.60 -4.13 1.75
C ALA A 108 12.15 -5.51 1.41
N ASP A 109 11.24 -6.47 1.28
CA ASP A 109 11.58 -7.83 0.86
C ASP A 109 11.71 -7.91 -0.68
N ASP A 110 10.95 -7.08 -1.40
CA ASP A 110 10.89 -7.09 -2.87
C ASP A 110 10.34 -5.76 -3.42
N ILE A 111 10.75 -5.40 -4.65
CA ILE A 111 10.17 -4.29 -5.43
C ILE A 111 9.62 -4.87 -6.73
N LEU A 112 8.32 -4.75 -6.94
CA LEU A 112 7.69 -5.06 -8.21
C LEU A 112 7.60 -3.80 -9.07
N GLU A 113 8.21 -3.85 -10.25
CA GLU A 113 8.15 -2.78 -11.26
C GLU A 113 7.08 -3.11 -12.31
N GLN A 114 6.18 -2.17 -12.57
CA GLN A 114 5.08 -2.31 -13.52
C GLN A 114 5.09 -1.12 -14.51
N PRO A 115 5.61 -1.32 -15.73
CA PRO A 115 5.58 -0.29 -16.75
C PRO A 115 4.14 0.08 -17.12
N TYR A 116 3.87 1.37 -17.25
CA TYR A 116 2.58 1.89 -17.72
C TYR A 116 2.78 2.66 -19.02
N ILE A 117 2.04 2.27 -20.05
CA ILE A 117 2.14 2.85 -21.39
C ILE A 117 0.73 3.09 -21.91
N ASN A 118 0.39 4.36 -22.14
CA ASN A 118 -0.85 4.78 -22.75
C ASN A 118 -0.57 5.79 -23.87
N PRO A 119 -0.44 5.33 -25.13
CA PRO A 119 -0.14 6.20 -26.27
C PRO A 119 -1.26 7.22 -26.56
N ASP A 120 -2.52 6.84 -26.35
CA ASP A 120 -3.69 7.66 -26.65
C ASP A 120 -3.73 8.91 -25.76
N LYS A 121 -3.50 8.73 -24.45
CA LYS A 121 -3.40 9.84 -23.48
C LYS A 121 -1.98 10.43 -23.39
N LYS A 122 -1.00 9.84 -24.08
CA LYS A 122 0.44 10.15 -23.98
C LYS A 122 0.93 10.09 -22.54
N VAL A 123 0.55 9.07 -21.79
CA VAL A 123 1.02 8.84 -20.42
C VAL A 123 1.95 7.65 -20.43
N TYR A 124 3.21 7.89 -20.06
CA TYR A 124 4.24 6.86 -19.95
C TYR A 124 4.81 6.92 -18.54
N GLY A 125 4.97 5.77 -17.91
CA GLY A 125 5.32 5.73 -16.50
C GLY A 125 5.79 4.37 -16.01
N MET A 126 6.08 4.33 -14.72
CA MET A 126 6.38 3.12 -13.99
C MET A 126 5.68 3.19 -12.64
N PHE A 127 4.99 2.12 -12.29
CA PHE A 127 4.44 1.90 -10.96
C PHE A 127 5.35 0.92 -10.21
N TYR A 128 5.67 1.26 -8.98
CA TYR A 128 6.52 0.48 -8.08
C TYR A 128 5.69 0.04 -6.89
N GLN A 129 5.66 -1.26 -6.62
CA GLN A 129 5.09 -1.81 -5.42
C GLN A 129 6.21 -2.37 -4.54
N VAL A 130 6.33 -1.84 -3.33
CA VAL A 130 7.33 -2.24 -2.34
C VAL A 130 6.67 -3.20 -1.36
N ARG A 131 7.13 -4.46 -1.33
CA ARG A 131 6.62 -5.50 -0.42
C ARG A 131 7.46 -5.57 0.85
N GLY A 132 6.84 -5.93 1.96
CA GLY A 132 7.50 -6.04 3.26
C GLY A 132 7.21 -4.86 4.18
N ASN A 133 7.92 -4.75 5.30
CA ASN A 133 7.63 -3.77 6.36
C ASN A 133 8.20 -2.37 6.04
N ALA A 134 7.81 -1.81 4.90
CA ALA A 134 8.17 -0.48 4.44
C ALA A 134 7.07 0.55 4.73
N ALA A 135 7.46 1.77 5.11
CA ALA A 135 6.52 2.87 5.36
C ALA A 135 5.87 3.42 4.08
N THR A 136 6.53 3.20 2.94
CA THR A 136 6.04 3.49 1.59
C THR A 136 5.99 2.18 0.82
N ASN A 137 4.78 1.74 0.48
CA ASN A 137 4.50 0.47 -0.18
C ASN A 137 4.15 0.63 -1.68
N ALA A 138 3.90 1.86 -2.14
CA ALA A 138 3.59 2.15 -3.53
C ALA A 138 4.13 3.52 -3.96
N GLN A 139 4.71 3.58 -5.16
CA GLN A 139 5.20 4.82 -5.78
C GLN A 139 5.01 4.74 -7.29
N PHE A 140 4.91 5.86 -7.96
CA PHE A 140 4.95 5.89 -9.42
C PHE A 140 5.57 7.18 -9.95
N TYR A 141 5.98 7.15 -11.21
CA TYR A 141 6.12 8.36 -12.01
C TYR A 141 5.34 8.24 -13.32
N ALA A 142 4.92 9.37 -13.86
CA ALA A 142 4.22 9.48 -15.13
C ALA A 142 4.68 10.74 -15.89
N THR A 143 4.78 10.64 -17.21
CA THR A 143 5.26 11.72 -18.07
C THR A 143 4.68 11.63 -19.47
N ASP A 144 4.60 12.77 -20.17
CA ASP A 144 4.37 12.82 -21.62
C ASP A 144 5.68 12.75 -22.43
N SER A 145 6.81 12.53 -21.74
CA SER A 145 8.19 12.52 -22.24
C SER A 145 8.77 13.86 -22.68
N ILE A 146 7.98 14.94 -22.75
CA ILE A 146 8.41 16.21 -23.36
C ILE A 146 8.25 17.43 -22.45
N LYS A 147 7.19 17.50 -21.64
CA LYS A 147 6.81 18.71 -20.88
C LYS A 147 6.36 18.42 -19.46
N HIS A 148 5.69 17.30 -19.22
CA HIS A 148 5.03 17.03 -17.96
C HIS A 148 5.67 15.85 -17.27
N PHE A 149 5.96 15.99 -15.98
CA PHE A 149 6.46 14.91 -15.13
C PHE A 149 5.72 14.94 -13.80
N VAL A 150 5.17 13.81 -13.39
CA VAL A 150 4.44 13.65 -12.14
C VAL A 150 5.04 12.48 -11.38
N THR A 151 5.21 12.64 -10.08
CA THR A 151 5.55 11.55 -9.16
C THR A 151 4.47 11.41 -8.11
N GLY A 152 4.12 10.18 -7.76
CA GLY A 152 3.21 9.86 -6.66
C GLY A 152 3.87 8.90 -5.68
N SER A 153 3.73 9.14 -4.38
CA SER A 153 4.24 8.24 -3.33
C SER A 153 3.32 8.24 -2.12
N VAL A 154 3.02 7.07 -1.55
CA VAL A 154 2.23 6.98 -0.33
C VAL A 154 3.11 6.86 0.92
N TYR A 155 2.66 7.48 2.01
CA TYR A 155 3.22 7.33 3.34
C TYR A 155 2.13 6.92 4.33
N PHE A 156 2.40 5.87 5.11
CA PHE A 156 1.54 5.44 6.21
C PHE A 156 2.05 5.99 7.55
N TYR A 157 1.18 6.66 8.30
CA TYR A 157 1.46 7.24 9.62
C TYR A 157 1.02 6.31 10.77
N ALA A 158 1.02 5.01 10.52
CA ALA A 158 0.78 3.98 11.53
C ALA A 158 2.11 3.32 11.93
N LYS A 159 2.19 2.81 13.17
CA LYS A 159 3.36 2.03 13.59
C LYS A 159 3.51 0.84 12.62
N PRO A 160 4.73 0.56 12.10
CA PRO A 160 4.98 -0.44 11.07
C PRO A 160 4.72 -1.87 11.58
N ASN A 161 3.45 -2.25 11.59
CA ASN A 161 2.99 -3.62 11.62
C ASN A 161 2.26 -3.86 10.29
N PHE A 162 2.99 -4.41 9.33
CA PHE A 162 2.54 -4.57 7.95
C PHE A 162 1.18 -5.31 7.88
N ASP A 163 1.03 -6.38 8.66
CA ASP A 163 -0.19 -7.18 8.71
C ASP A 163 -1.42 -6.34 9.14
N SER A 164 -1.22 -5.32 9.98
CA SER A 164 -2.30 -4.43 10.43
C SER A 164 -2.66 -3.34 9.43
N ILE A 165 -1.78 -3.03 8.47
CA ILE A 165 -2.05 -2.00 7.45
C ILE A 165 -2.36 -2.62 6.08
N MET A 166 -2.21 -3.93 5.89
CA MET A 166 -2.37 -4.60 4.59
C MET A 166 -3.67 -4.23 3.87
N PRO A 167 -4.87 -4.22 4.50
CA PRO A 167 -6.10 -3.80 3.80
C PRO A 167 -6.06 -2.34 3.35
N ALA A 168 -5.45 -1.46 4.13
CA ALA A 168 -5.31 -0.03 3.81
C ALA A 168 -4.26 0.16 2.71
N ALA A 169 -3.16 -0.58 2.79
CA ALA A 169 -2.08 -0.63 1.82
C ALA A 169 -2.60 -1.06 0.44
N ASP A 170 -3.41 -2.11 0.38
CA ASP A 170 -4.01 -2.57 -0.88
C ASP A 170 -5.04 -1.60 -1.43
N TYR A 171 -5.87 -1.00 -0.58
CA TYR A 171 -6.82 0.03 -0.99
C TYR A 171 -6.11 1.21 -1.63
N ILE A 172 -5.11 1.79 -0.94
CA ILE A 172 -4.38 2.96 -1.42
C ILE A 172 -3.54 2.63 -2.65
N LYS A 173 -2.99 1.42 -2.75
CA LYS A 173 -2.28 0.96 -3.95
C LYS A 173 -3.20 1.01 -5.18
N ASN A 174 -4.41 0.45 -5.07
CA ASN A 174 -5.38 0.48 -6.18
C ASN A 174 -5.77 1.92 -6.52
N ASP A 175 -5.89 2.78 -5.51
CA ASP A 175 -6.21 4.19 -5.70
C ASP A 175 -5.09 4.96 -6.41
N MET A 176 -3.83 4.67 -6.08
CA MET A 176 -2.66 5.23 -6.78
C MET A 176 -2.57 4.75 -8.21
N GLN A 177 -2.94 3.50 -8.51
CA GLN A 177 -3.02 2.99 -9.88
C GLN A 177 -4.07 3.76 -10.67
N GLN A 178 -5.29 3.89 -10.11
CA GLN A 178 -6.36 4.69 -10.74
C GLN A 178 -5.92 6.14 -10.98
N LEU A 179 -5.26 6.77 -10.00
CA LEU A 179 -4.75 8.12 -10.13
C LEU A 179 -3.76 8.23 -11.30
N MET A 180 -2.80 7.31 -11.41
CA MET A 180 -1.82 7.29 -12.50
C MET A 180 -2.47 7.06 -13.87
N GLU A 181 -3.43 6.14 -13.97
CA GLU A 181 -4.08 5.75 -15.22
C GLU A 181 -5.04 6.82 -15.77
N THR A 182 -5.57 7.65 -14.87
CA THR A 182 -6.51 8.73 -15.19
C THR A 182 -5.84 10.07 -15.45
N ILE A 183 -4.51 10.16 -15.34
CA ILE A 183 -3.75 11.36 -15.67
C ILE A 183 -4.09 11.85 -17.08
N GLN A 184 -4.36 13.14 -17.18
CA GLN A 184 -4.55 13.89 -18.41
C GLN A 184 -3.71 15.16 -18.36
N TRP A 185 -2.94 15.39 -19.42
CA TRP A 185 -2.11 16.58 -19.57
C TRP A 185 -2.95 17.73 -20.12
N THR A 186 -3.03 18.83 -19.39
CA THR A 186 -3.66 20.06 -19.88
C THR A 186 -2.58 20.97 -20.44
N ARG A 187 -2.88 21.65 -21.56
CA ARG A 187 -1.93 22.62 -22.11
C ARG A 187 -1.78 23.78 -21.14
N ASP A 188 -0.55 24.23 -20.94
CA ASP A 188 -0.25 25.51 -20.30
C ASP A 188 -1.15 26.59 -20.93
N ARG A 189 -2.01 27.23 -20.13
CA ARG A 189 -2.80 28.38 -20.57
C ARG A 189 -1.95 29.65 -20.54
#